data_AF-A0A7W1KPH0-F1
#
_entry.id   AF-A0A7W1KPH0-F1
#
_cell.length_a   1.000
_cell.length_b   1.000
_cell.length_c   1.000
_cell.angle_alpha   90.00
_cell.angle_beta   90.00
_cell.angle_gamma   90.00
#
_symmetry.space_group_name_H-M   'P 1'
#
loop_
_entity.id
_entity.type
_entity.pdbx_description
1 polymer ?
#
loop_
_entity_poly.entity_id
_entity_poly.type
_entity_poly.pdbx_seq_one_letter_code
_entity_poly.pdbx_strand_id
1 'polypeptide(L)'
;MPFGNNVSRVLLAMFFIVAGVNHFISPASYVQIMPPLLPRPEALVYVSGAAEIAGGVGILLARTRKLATLGLIALLLAVLPANIYGAVHGMEISGRQIPAWILWLRLPVQPLLIWWVYNACWKPRELPR
;
A
#
# COMPACT_ATOMS: atom_id res chain seq x y z
N MET A 1 11.94 11.96 -18.57
CA MET A 1 11.96 10.97 -17.47
C MET A 1 10.55 10.40 -17.28
N PRO A 2 10.35 9.07 -17.21
CA PRO A 2 9.04 8.46 -17.44
C PRO A 2 8.03 8.55 -16.27
N PHE A 3 8.46 8.98 -15.09
CA PHE A 3 7.67 8.78 -13.85
C PHE A 3 6.54 9.78 -13.59
N GLY A 4 6.37 10.83 -14.41
CA GLY A 4 5.29 11.81 -14.31
C GLY A 4 4.14 11.63 -15.31
N ASN A 5 4.06 10.50 -16.02
CA ASN A 5 3.07 10.27 -17.07
C ASN A 5 1.76 9.63 -16.55
N ASN A 6 0.68 9.73 -17.33
CA ASN A 6 -0.63 9.17 -16.99
C ASN A 6 -0.57 7.66 -16.68
N VAL A 7 0.28 6.92 -17.40
CA VAL A 7 0.44 5.47 -17.26
C VAL A 7 0.92 5.08 -15.87
N SER A 8 1.96 5.75 -15.36
CA SER A 8 2.50 5.55 -14.01
C SER A 8 1.41 5.65 -12.92
N ARG A 9 0.53 6.65 -13.04
CA ARG A 9 -0.57 6.85 -12.08
C ARG A 9 -1.65 5.78 -12.19
N VAL A 10 -1.97 5.34 -13.40
CA VAL A 10 -2.93 4.26 -13.60
C VAL A 10 -2.40 2.96 -13.02
N LEU A 11 -1.12 2.64 -13.21
CA LEU A 11 -0.50 1.45 -12.64
C LEU A 11 -0.51 1.47 -11.11
N LEU A 12 -0.13 2.60 -10.50
CA LEU A 12 -0.22 2.79 -9.06
C LEU A 12 -1.66 2.66 -8.55
N ALA A 13 -2.63 3.27 -9.24
CA ALA A 13 -4.03 3.20 -8.86
C ALA A 13 -4.55 1.76 -8.88
N MET A 14 -4.27 1.04 -9.97
CA MET A 14 -4.62 -0.37 -10.10
C MET A 14 -3.98 -1.22 -9.01
N PHE A 15 -2.69 -0.99 -8.72
CA PHE A 15 -1.98 -1.70 -7.66
C PHE A 15 -2.68 -1.52 -6.30
N PHE A 16 -2.95 -0.28 -5.88
CA PHE A 16 -3.58 -0.02 -4.57
C PHE A 16 -5.05 -0.48 -4.53
N ILE A 17 -5.80 -0.34 -5.62
CA ILE A 17 -7.19 -0.81 -5.66
C ILE A 17 -7.23 -2.33 -5.54
N VAL A 18 -6.39 -3.06 -6.27
CA VAL A 18 -6.32 -4.52 -6.19
C VAL A 18 -5.85 -4.99 -4.81
N ALA A 19 -4.80 -4.35 -4.27
CA ALA A 19 -4.33 -4.64 -2.91
C ALA A 19 -5.42 -4.39 -1.86
N GLY A 20 -6.13 -3.26 -1.96
CA GLY A 20 -7.19 -2.89 -1.03
C GLY A 20 -8.39 -3.81 -1.12
N VAL A 21 -8.81 -4.20 -2.33
CA VAL A 21 -9.86 -5.21 -2.53
C VAL A 21 -9.47 -6.56 -1.90
N ASN A 22 -8.19 -6.96 -2.01
CA ASN A 22 -7.72 -8.20 -1.42
C ASN A 22 -7.83 -8.24 0.11
N HIS A 23 -7.82 -7.09 0.80
CA HIS A 23 -8.07 -7.02 2.25
C HIS A 23 -9.50 -7.46 2.62
N PHE A 24 -10.47 -7.26 1.73
CA PHE A 24 -11.86 -7.70 1.93
C PHE A 24 -12.10 -9.15 1.47
N ILE A 25 -11.36 -9.60 0.46
CA ILE A 25 -11.46 -10.99 -0.03
C ILE A 25 -10.76 -11.97 0.91
N SER A 26 -9.60 -11.60 1.45
CA SER A 26 -8.75 -12.48 2.24
C SER A 26 -8.23 -11.80 3.53
N PRO A 27 -9.11 -11.29 4.42
CA PRO A 27 -8.71 -10.57 5.62
C PRO A 27 -7.84 -11.42 6.56
N ALA A 28 -8.11 -12.73 6.65
CA ALA A 28 -7.37 -13.65 7.53
C ALA A 28 -5.86 -13.64 7.26
N SER A 29 -5.44 -13.57 6.00
CA SER A 29 -4.02 -13.52 5.60
C SER A 29 -3.32 -12.27 6.13
N TYR A 30 -4.02 -11.14 6.27
CA TYR A 30 -3.47 -9.90 6.80
C TYR A 30 -3.50 -9.87 8.33
N VAL A 31 -4.56 -10.41 8.94
CA VAL A 31 -4.69 -10.50 10.40
C VAL A 31 -3.56 -11.35 10.99
N GLN A 32 -3.13 -12.41 10.31
CA GLN A 32 -2.02 -13.25 10.77
C GLN A 32 -0.70 -12.51 10.99
N ILE A 33 -0.46 -11.41 10.27
CA ILE A 33 0.77 -10.63 10.38
C ILE A 33 0.60 -9.37 11.24
N MET A 34 -0.54 -9.21 11.92
CA MET A 34 -0.75 -8.08 12.82
C MET A 34 0.06 -8.26 14.10
N PRO A 35 0.91 -7.29 14.49
CA PRO A 35 1.59 -7.31 15.76
C PRO A 35 0.59 -7.37 16.93
N PRO A 36 0.88 -8.10 18.01
CA PRO A 36 -0.04 -8.27 19.13
C PRO A 36 -0.35 -6.97 19.90
N LEU A 37 0.43 -5.92 19.68
CA LEU A 37 0.20 -4.59 20.26
C LEU A 37 -0.97 -3.84 19.61
N LEU A 38 -1.40 -4.25 18.41
CA LEU A 38 -2.48 -3.56 17.70
C LEU A 38 -3.86 -4.10 18.12
N PRO A 39 -4.76 -3.24 18.63
CA PRO A 39 -6.10 -3.67 18.98
C PRO A 39 -6.94 -3.88 17.71
N ARG A 40 -7.87 -4.86 17.76
CA ARG A 40 -8.86 -5.11 16.69
C ARG A 40 -8.22 -5.28 15.29
N PRO A 41 -7.35 -6.28 15.10
CA PRO A 41 -6.58 -6.46 13.86
C PRO A 41 -7.47 -6.53 12.61
N GLU A 42 -8.60 -7.22 12.67
CA GLU A 42 -9.53 -7.33 11.53
C GLU A 42 -10.11 -5.96 11.11
N ALA A 43 -10.50 -5.13 12.08
CA ALA A 43 -11.01 -3.79 11.79
C ALA A 43 -9.93 -2.91 11.12
N LEU A 44 -8.68 -3.01 11.59
CA LEU A 44 -7.56 -2.29 11.00
C LEU A 44 -7.28 -2.74 9.57
N VAL A 45 -7.42 -4.03 9.27
CA VAL A 45 -7.29 -4.59 7.91
C VAL A 45 -8.36 -4.04 6.97
N TYR A 46 -9.62 -3.94 7.40
CA TYR A 46 -10.67 -3.33 6.56
C TYR A 46 -10.45 -1.82 6.37
N VAL A 47 -10.03 -1.12 7.42
CA VAL A 47 -9.73 0.32 7.34
C VAL A 47 -8.56 0.57 6.40
N SER A 48 -7.48 -0.21 6.48
CA SER A 48 -6.35 -0.09 5.55
C SER A 48 -6.77 -0.42 4.13
N GLY A 49 -7.54 -1.49 3.91
CA GLY A 49 -8.06 -1.86 2.59
C GLY A 49 -8.92 -0.75 1.97
N ALA A 50 -9.82 -0.15 2.74
CA ALA A 50 -10.63 0.99 2.30
C ALA A 50 -9.76 2.21 1.95
N ALA A 51 -8.73 2.49 2.77
CA ALA A 51 -7.80 3.58 2.54
C ALA A 51 -6.95 3.37 1.28
N GLU A 52 -6.51 2.13 0.98
CA GLU A 52 -5.81 1.80 -0.25
C GLU A 52 -6.69 2.04 -1.48
N ILE A 53 -7.95 1.58 -1.46
CA ILE A 53 -8.91 1.80 -2.56
C ILE A 53 -9.15 3.30 -2.75
N ALA A 54 -9.46 4.02 -1.66
CA ALA A 54 -9.73 5.45 -1.70
C ALA A 54 -8.50 6.24 -2.19
N GLY A 55 -7.30 5.86 -1.76
CA GLY A 55 -6.04 6.44 -2.22
C GLY A 55 -5.79 6.16 -3.71
N GLY A 56 -5.99 4.92 -4.16
CA GLY A 56 -5.82 4.50 -5.55
C GLY A 56 -6.77 5.24 -6.50
N VAL A 57 -8.05 5.39 -6.13
CA VAL A 57 -9.00 6.24 -6.89
C VAL A 57 -8.60 7.72 -6.80
N GLY A 58 -8.20 8.17 -5.60
CA GLY A 58 -7.89 9.56 -5.32
C GLY A 58 -6.69 10.11 -6.08
N ILE A 59 -5.70 9.28 -6.45
CA ILE A 59 -4.54 9.71 -7.25
C ILE A 59 -4.87 9.94 -8.74
N LEU A 60 -5.94 9.33 -9.25
CA LEU A 60 -6.42 9.55 -10.62
C LEU A 60 -7.08 10.93 -10.76
N LEU A 61 -7.79 11.37 -9.72
CA LEU A 61 -8.51 12.63 -9.71
C LEU A 61 -7.58 13.80 -9.37
N ALA A 62 -7.48 14.79 -10.28
CA ALA A 62 -6.58 15.93 -10.12
C ALA A 62 -6.80 16.73 -8.82
N ARG A 63 -8.06 16.85 -8.37
CA ARG A 63 -8.44 17.60 -7.16
C ARG A 63 -7.97 16.95 -5.87
N THR A 64 -7.99 15.62 -5.79
CA THR A 64 -7.65 14.86 -4.57
C THR A 64 -6.25 14.28 -4.59
N ARG A 65 -5.57 14.29 -5.74
CA ARG A 65 -4.28 13.63 -5.94
C ARG A 65 -3.26 13.92 -4.85
N LYS A 66 -3.12 15.18 -4.46
CA LYS A 66 -2.15 15.60 -3.44
C LYS A 66 -2.43 14.94 -2.09
N LEU A 67 -3.68 14.96 -1.64
CA LEU A 67 -4.12 14.34 -0.40
C LEU A 67 -4.03 12.81 -0.48
N ALA A 68 -4.45 12.22 -1.58
CA ALA A 68 -4.35 10.77 -1.81
C ALA A 68 -2.88 10.28 -1.81
N THR A 69 -1.96 11.06 -2.37
CA THR A 69 -0.51 10.76 -2.34
C THR A 69 0.00 10.71 -0.91
N LEU A 70 -0.30 11.73 -0.11
CA LEU A 70 0.11 11.78 1.29
C LEU A 70 -0.55 10.66 2.10
N GLY A 71 -1.84 10.39 1.86
CA GLY A 71 -2.58 9.32 2.51
C GLY A 71 -1.99 7.95 2.22
N LEU A 72 -1.66 7.65 0.95
CA LEU A 72 -1.01 6.39 0.57
C LEU A 72 0.38 6.25 1.19
N ILE A 73 1.18 7.32 1.21
CA ILE A 73 2.49 7.29 1.87
C ILE A 73 2.34 7.03 3.38
N ALA A 74 1.44 7.75 4.05
CA ALA A 74 1.16 7.57 5.46
C ALA A 74 0.66 6.14 5.76
N LEU A 75 -0.21 5.60 4.92
CA LEU A 75 -0.72 4.24 5.02
C LEU A 75 0.39 3.20 4.87
N LEU A 76 1.26 3.36 3.87
CA LEU A 76 2.42 2.48 3.70
C LEU A 76 3.33 2.50 4.92
N LEU A 77 3.56 3.67 5.52
CA LEU A 77 4.32 3.76 6.77
C LEU A 77 3.57 3.08 7.94
N ALA A 78 2.25 3.21 8.01
CA ALA A 78 1.44 2.63 9.07
C ALA A 78 1.38 1.09 9.02
N VAL A 79 1.43 0.47 7.83
CA VAL A 79 1.42 -1.00 7.69
C VAL A 79 2.81 -1.63 7.75
N LEU A 80 3.88 -0.83 7.76
CA LEU A 80 5.26 -1.33 7.87
C LEU A 80 5.49 -2.25 9.08
N PRO A 81 5.01 -1.95 10.31
CA PRO A 81 5.16 -2.84 11.45
C PRO A 81 4.56 -4.24 11.21
N ALA A 82 3.43 -4.33 10.51
CA ALA A 82 2.81 -5.60 10.16
C ALA A 82 3.64 -6.39 9.13
N ASN A 83 4.20 -5.71 8.13
CA ASN A 83 5.09 -6.36 7.16
C ASN A 83 6.39 -6.87 7.82
N ILE A 84 6.94 -6.11 8.77
CA ILE A 84 8.11 -6.55 9.56
C ILE A 84 7.73 -7.77 10.40
N TYR A 85 6.60 -7.71 11.11
CA TYR A 85 6.14 -8.81 11.96
C TYR A 85 5.95 -10.10 11.15
N GLY A 86 5.29 -10.01 9.99
CA GLY A 86 5.12 -11.14 9.07
C GLY A 86 6.43 -11.67 8.50
N ALA A 87 7.40 -10.81 8.18
CA ALA A 87 8.72 -11.26 7.70
C ALA A 87 9.52 -12.03 8.77
N VAL A 88 9.35 -11.66 10.05
CA VAL A 88 10.02 -12.30 11.19
C VAL A 88 9.32 -13.59 11.63
N HIS A 89 7.98 -13.61 11.67
CA HIS A 89 7.20 -14.72 12.24
C HIS A 89 6.63 -15.68 11.18
N GLY A 90 6.71 -15.33 9.91
CA GLY A 90 6.10 -16.09 8.82
C GLY A 90 4.63 -15.74 8.59
N MET A 91 4.07 -16.30 7.52
CA MET A 91 2.68 -16.13 7.11
C MET A 91 2.22 -17.42 6.43
N GLU A 92 0.96 -17.81 6.65
CA GLU A 92 0.35 -18.97 6.01
C GLU A 92 -0.95 -18.58 5.29
N ILE A 93 -1.04 -18.90 4.01
CA ILE A 93 -2.26 -18.64 3.23
C ILE A 93 -2.88 -19.98 2.87
N SER A 94 -4.11 -20.22 3.36
CA SER A 94 -4.86 -21.47 3.11
C SER A 94 -4.05 -22.74 3.44
N GLY A 95 -3.33 -22.73 4.58
CA GLY A 95 -2.51 -23.85 5.03
C GLY A 95 -1.19 -24.05 4.28
N ARG A 96 -0.79 -23.11 3.42
CA ARG A 96 0.53 -23.11 2.77
C ARG A 96 1.41 -21.99 3.32
N GLN A 97 2.60 -22.37 3.79
CA GLN A 97 3.61 -21.41 4.20
C GLN A 97 4.09 -20.57 3.02
N ILE A 98 4.08 -19.26 3.22
CA ILE A 98 4.65 -18.33 2.26
C ILE A 98 6.18 -18.34 2.42
N PRO A 99 6.94 -18.56 1.34
CA PRO A 99 8.39 -18.51 1.40
C PRO A 99 8.89 -17.22 2.04
N ALA A 100 9.79 -17.33 3.02
CA ALA A 100 10.28 -16.18 3.79
C ALA A 100 10.82 -15.06 2.90
N TRP A 101 11.53 -15.40 1.81
CA TRP A 101 12.09 -14.42 0.88
C TRP A 101 11.01 -13.50 0.26
N ILE A 102 9.78 -13.99 0.06
CA ILE A 102 8.65 -13.17 -0.44
C ILE A 102 8.25 -12.14 0.61
N LEU A 103 8.20 -12.55 1.89
CA LEU A 103 7.84 -11.65 2.99
C LEU A 103 8.92 -10.59 3.20
N TRP A 104 10.19 -10.99 3.15
CA TRP A 104 11.33 -10.08 3.21
C TRP A 104 11.38 -9.11 2.02
N LEU A 105 10.98 -9.55 0.82
CA LEU A 105 10.91 -8.69 -0.37
C LEU A 105 9.91 -7.53 -0.22
N ARG A 106 8.88 -7.66 0.62
CA ARG A 106 7.91 -6.57 0.87
C ARG A 106 8.59 -5.33 1.46
N LEU A 107 9.59 -5.53 2.33
CA LEU A 107 10.26 -4.46 3.05
C LEU A 107 11.02 -3.49 2.13
N PRO A 108 11.85 -3.91 1.15
CA PRO A 108 12.47 -3.01 0.19
C PRO A 108 11.49 -2.53 -0.90
N VAL A 109 10.45 -3.29 -1.24
CA VAL A 109 9.41 -2.84 -2.19
C VAL A 109 8.63 -1.65 -1.64
N GLN A 110 8.38 -1.60 -0.34
CA GLN A 110 7.61 -0.54 0.32
C GLN A 110 8.22 0.87 0.16
N PRO A 111 9.51 1.14 0.46
CA PRO A 111 10.13 2.45 0.20
C PRO A 111 10.23 2.76 -1.30
N LEU A 112 10.41 1.76 -2.16
CA LEU A 112 10.35 1.96 -3.62
C LEU A 112 8.96 2.42 -4.07
N LEU A 113 7.91 1.84 -3.49
CA LEU A 113 6.52 2.22 -3.75
C LEU A 113 6.22 3.63 -3.21
N ILE A 114 6.68 3.97 -2.01
CA ILE A 114 6.59 5.34 -1.46
C ILE A 114 7.27 6.34 -2.40
N TRP A 115 8.49 6.03 -2.85
CA TRP A 115 9.22 6.86 -3.81
C TRP A 115 8.45 7.01 -5.12
N TRP A 116 7.87 5.93 -5.64
CA TRP A 116 7.10 5.95 -6.88
C TRP A 116 5.83 6.81 -6.75
N VAL A 117 5.06 6.63 -5.66
CA VAL A 117 3.87 7.43 -5.34
C VAL A 117 4.21 8.92 -5.26
N TYR A 118 5.27 9.27 -4.53
CA TYR A 118 5.73 10.65 -4.39
C TYR A 118 6.09 11.26 -5.76
N ASN A 119 6.92 10.57 -6.55
CA ASN A 119 7.40 11.10 -7.83
C ASN A 119 6.30 11.21 -8.89
N ALA A 120 5.36 10.28 -8.91
CA ALA A 120 4.29 10.24 -9.91
C ALA A 120 3.16 11.23 -9.65
N CYS A 121 2.93 11.59 -8.38
CA CYS A 121 1.72 12.30 -7.97
C CYS A 121 1.98 13.64 -7.28
N TRP A 122 3.16 13.87 -6.69
CA TRP A 122 3.47 15.11 -5.97
C TRP A 122 4.26 16.13 -6.75
N LYS A 123 5.18 15.73 -7.66
CA LYS A 123 6.09 16.68 -8.33
C LYS A 123 5.32 17.90 -8.85
N PRO A 124 5.58 19.11 -8.30
CA PRO A 124 4.92 20.32 -8.77
C PRO A 124 5.13 20.39 -10.27
N ARG A 125 4.05 20.49 -11.04
CA ARG A 125 4.16 20.85 -12.45
C ARG A 125 4.79 22.24 -12.43
N GLU A 126 6.08 22.33 -12.78
CA GLU A 126 6.73 23.60 -13.02
C GLU A 126 5.83 24.35 -14.02
N LEU A 127 5.19 25.41 -13.55
CA LEU A 127 4.44 26.30 -14.43
C LEU A 127 5.48 26.92 -15.37
N PRO A 128 5.27 26.88 -16.70
CA PRO A 128 6.04 27.74 -17.59
C PRO A 128 5.82 29.18 -17.09
N ARG A 129 6.89 29.86 -16.70
CA ARG A 129 6.87 31.30 -16.44
C ARG A 129 6.74 32.05 -17.75
#